data_AF-A0AAJ7L4W8-F1
#
_entry.id   AF-A0AAJ7L4W8-F1
#
_cell.length_a   1.000
_cell.length_b   1.000
_cell.length_c   1.000
_cell.angle_alpha   90.00
_cell.angle_beta   90.00
_cell.angle_gamma   90.00
#
_symmetry.space_group_name_H-M   'P 1'
#
loop_
_entity.id
_entity.type
_entity.pdbx_description
1 polymer ?
#
loop_
_entity_poly.entity_id
_entity_poly.type
_entity_poly.pdbx_seq_one_letter_code
_entity_poly.pdbx_strand_id
1 'polypeptide(L)'
;MFRELAPGTPLPPQPVITRWGTWVAAALYYAEHLDTFANVVDSFDRKQAASILIVQDLLRSPNLRENLSYIHAHLDFLPSSITNLEASSCPLVDSIAHFYKTIDELKGMPGSIGERIRNKCEFVLSRNTGMAELKVIADVLGGVSADGNVVLSPSDVACFKYAPITSVDVERSFSLLKNLLTDRRQSLTFESLKMHLIILCNQ
;
A
#
# COMPACT_ATOMS: atom_id res chain seq x y z
N MET A 1 -23.56 -1.73 -22.03
CA MET A 1 -24.41 -1.37 -20.88
C MET A 1 -23.83 -0.28 -19.96
N PHE A 2 -22.81 -0.49 -19.13
CA PHE A 2 -22.33 0.58 -18.22
C PHE A 2 -21.94 1.86 -18.98
N ARG A 3 -21.14 1.74 -20.05
CA ARG A 3 -20.76 2.87 -20.92
C ARG A 3 -21.94 3.51 -21.68
N GLU A 4 -23.05 2.79 -21.85
CA GLU A 4 -24.26 3.33 -22.49
C GLU A 4 -25.07 4.18 -21.52
N LEU A 5 -25.20 3.73 -20.26
CA LEU A 5 -25.99 4.40 -19.22
C LEU A 5 -25.20 5.47 -18.44
N ALA A 6 -23.87 5.41 -18.47
CA ALA A 6 -22.96 6.35 -17.82
C ALA A 6 -21.87 6.84 -18.80
N PRO A 7 -22.25 7.55 -19.88
CA PRO A 7 -21.29 8.04 -20.87
C PRO A 7 -20.30 9.01 -20.22
N GLY A 8 -19.01 8.86 -20.52
CA GLY A 8 -17.94 9.71 -19.99
C GLY A 8 -17.47 9.39 -18.57
N THR A 9 -18.14 8.49 -17.84
CA THR A 9 -17.68 8.02 -16.52
C THR A 9 -16.67 6.88 -16.69
N PRO A 10 -15.53 6.89 -15.98
CA PRO A 10 -14.59 5.75 -16.01
C PRO A 10 -15.28 4.46 -15.54
N LEU A 11 -14.76 3.30 -15.93
CA LEU A 11 -15.30 2.03 -15.42
C LEU A 11 -14.94 1.89 -13.94
N PRO A 12 -15.82 1.28 -13.12
CA PRO A 12 -15.51 0.98 -11.73
C PRO A 12 -14.20 0.19 -11.62
N PRO A 13 -13.27 0.58 -10.73
CA PRO A 13 -12.00 -0.10 -10.59
C PRO A 13 -12.20 -1.49 -9.98
N GLN A 14 -11.26 -2.39 -10.28
CA GLN A 14 -11.21 -3.71 -9.68
C GLN A 14 -10.11 -3.73 -8.60
N PRO A 15 -10.48 -3.60 -7.32
CA PRO A 15 -9.50 -3.61 -6.24
C PRO A 15 -8.83 -4.99 -6.15
N VAL A 16 -7.52 -4.99 -5.89
CA VAL A 16 -6.72 -6.20 -5.70
C VAL A 16 -6.74 -6.57 -4.22
N ILE A 17 -7.12 -7.81 -3.91
CA ILE A 17 -7.31 -8.30 -2.53
C ILE A 17 -6.09 -8.02 -1.64
N THR A 18 -4.88 -8.17 -2.18
CA THR A 18 -3.63 -8.00 -1.43
C THR A 18 -3.08 -6.57 -1.43
N ARG A 19 -3.67 -5.62 -2.17
CA ARG A 19 -3.18 -4.24 -2.28
C ARG A 19 -4.20 -3.23 -1.76
N TRP A 20 -4.13 -2.93 -0.48
CA TRP A 20 -5.07 -2.02 0.21
C TRP A 20 -5.20 -0.63 -0.43
N GLY A 21 -4.14 -0.09 -1.05
CA GLY A 21 -4.23 1.18 -1.79
C GLY A 21 -5.27 1.16 -2.91
N THR A 22 -5.48 0.00 -3.56
CA THR A 22 -6.50 -0.16 -4.61
C THR A 22 -7.93 -0.17 -4.07
N TRP A 23 -8.13 -0.61 -2.83
CA TRP A 23 -9.44 -0.54 -2.16
C TRP A 23 -9.81 0.89 -1.79
N VAL A 24 -8.84 1.66 -1.30
CA VAL A 24 -9.05 3.10 -1.02
C VAL A 24 -9.34 3.84 -2.32
N ALA A 25 -8.55 3.62 -3.37
CA ALA A 25 -8.81 4.20 -4.69
C ALA A 25 -10.21 3.83 -5.24
N ALA A 26 -10.68 2.61 -5.02
CA ALA A 26 -12.03 2.21 -5.38
C ALA A 26 -13.10 2.98 -4.59
N ALA A 27 -12.90 3.16 -3.28
CA ALA A 27 -13.80 3.98 -2.47
C ALA A 27 -13.83 5.45 -2.94
N LEU A 28 -12.70 6.03 -3.32
CA LEU A 28 -12.62 7.38 -3.88
C LEU A 28 -13.42 7.49 -5.20
N TYR A 29 -13.24 6.53 -6.12
CA TYR A 29 -14.05 6.44 -7.34
C TYR A 29 -15.55 6.41 -7.02
N TYR A 30 -15.97 5.59 -6.05
CA TYR A 30 -17.39 5.52 -5.68
C TYR A 30 -17.88 6.78 -5.00
N ALA A 31 -17.04 7.51 -4.26
CA ALA A 31 -17.42 8.79 -3.70
C ALA A 31 -17.69 9.85 -4.79
N GLU A 32 -16.89 9.86 -5.87
CA GLU A 32 -17.04 10.78 -7.00
C GLU A 32 -18.19 10.42 -7.94
N HIS A 33 -18.49 9.12 -8.09
CA HIS A 33 -19.41 8.62 -9.12
C HIS A 33 -20.60 7.84 -8.56
N LEU A 34 -20.94 8.01 -7.27
CA LEU A 34 -21.92 7.19 -6.57
C LEU A 34 -23.28 7.16 -7.28
N ASP A 35 -23.83 8.34 -7.59
CA ASP A 35 -25.19 8.45 -8.12
C ASP A 35 -25.26 7.88 -9.55
N THR A 36 -24.26 8.17 -10.38
CA THR A 36 -24.14 7.60 -11.72
C THR A 36 -24.04 6.07 -11.67
N PHE A 37 -23.18 5.54 -10.79
CA PHE A 37 -23.04 4.10 -10.58
C PHE A 37 -24.35 3.48 -10.08
N ALA A 38 -25.02 4.12 -9.12
CA ALA A 38 -26.28 3.65 -8.56
C ALA A 38 -27.37 3.55 -9.63
N ASN A 39 -27.50 4.56 -10.50
CA ASN A 39 -28.46 4.56 -11.60
C ASN A 39 -28.27 3.38 -12.55
N VAL A 40 -27.01 3.03 -12.87
CA VAL A 40 -26.71 1.85 -13.70
C VAL A 40 -27.11 0.57 -12.97
N VAL A 41 -26.75 0.44 -11.69
CA VAL A 41 -27.01 -0.77 -10.91
C VAL A 41 -28.51 -0.97 -10.65
N ASP A 42 -29.27 0.10 -10.40
CA ASP A 42 -30.71 0.05 -10.19
C ASP A 42 -31.49 -0.28 -11.48
N SER A 43 -30.88 -0.15 -12.67
CA SER A 43 -31.49 -0.58 -13.93
C SER A 43 -31.55 -2.11 -14.10
N PHE A 44 -30.75 -2.86 -13.32
CA PHE A 44 -30.74 -4.32 -13.38
C PHE A 44 -31.91 -4.94 -12.60
N ASP A 45 -32.43 -6.05 -13.13
CA ASP A 45 -33.43 -6.85 -12.41
C ASP A 45 -32.79 -7.54 -11.19
N ARG A 46 -33.32 -7.22 -10.02
CA ARG A 46 -32.86 -7.76 -8.72
C ARG A 46 -32.92 -9.29 -8.66
N LYS A 47 -33.80 -9.91 -9.44
CA LYS A 47 -34.01 -11.37 -9.45
C LYS A 47 -33.02 -12.11 -10.35
N GLN A 48 -32.28 -11.40 -11.20
CA GLN A 48 -31.39 -12.00 -12.19
C GLN A 48 -30.14 -12.62 -11.57
N ALA A 49 -29.62 -12.03 -10.47
CA ALA A 49 -28.49 -12.58 -9.74
C ALA A 49 -28.44 -12.07 -8.29
N ALA A 50 -27.98 -12.91 -7.36
CA ALA A 50 -27.81 -12.53 -5.96
C ALA A 50 -26.85 -11.34 -5.76
N SER A 51 -25.80 -11.22 -6.59
CA SER A 51 -24.86 -10.10 -6.55
C SER A 51 -25.53 -8.76 -6.85
N ILE A 52 -26.50 -8.71 -7.77
CA ILE A 52 -27.25 -7.49 -8.10
C ILE A 52 -28.06 -7.04 -6.89
N LEU A 53 -28.80 -7.96 -6.27
CA LEU A 53 -29.57 -7.69 -5.06
C LEU A 53 -28.68 -7.11 -3.95
N ILE A 54 -27.54 -7.75 -3.68
CA ILE A 54 -26.60 -7.33 -2.63
C ILE A 54 -26.10 -5.89 -2.89
N VAL A 55 -25.65 -5.58 -4.11
CA VAL A 55 -25.13 -4.23 -4.42
C VAL A 55 -26.24 -3.18 -4.32
N GLN A 56 -27.44 -3.48 -4.80
CA GLN A 56 -28.57 -2.57 -4.69
C GLN A 56 -28.98 -2.29 -3.23
N ASP A 57 -28.90 -3.28 -2.35
CA ASP A 57 -29.18 -3.09 -0.93
C ASP A 57 -28.06 -2.29 -0.25
N LEU A 58 -26.80 -2.51 -0.63
CA LEU A 58 -25.67 -1.70 -0.17
C LEU A 58 -25.81 -0.23 -0.58
N LEU A 59 -26.26 0.05 -1.81
CA LEU A 59 -26.48 1.42 -2.30
C LEU A 59 -27.59 2.16 -1.56
N ARG A 60 -28.53 1.44 -0.94
CA ARG A 60 -29.60 2.01 -0.09
C ARG A 60 -29.18 2.14 1.38
N SER A 61 -28.00 1.66 1.74
CA SER A 61 -27.50 1.76 3.11
C SER A 61 -27.35 3.23 3.52
N PRO A 62 -27.93 3.66 4.65
CA PRO A 62 -27.89 5.07 5.06
C PRO A 62 -26.47 5.56 5.28
N ASN A 63 -25.58 4.70 5.78
CA ASN A 63 -24.22 5.08 6.16
C ASN A 63 -23.25 5.08 4.97
N LEU A 64 -23.65 4.60 3.78
CA LEU A 64 -22.74 4.48 2.64
C LEU A 64 -22.20 5.85 2.22
N ARG A 65 -23.11 6.83 2.06
CA ARG A 65 -22.74 8.20 1.67
C ARG A 65 -21.84 8.87 2.69
N GLU A 66 -22.16 8.70 3.98
CA GLU A 66 -21.37 9.25 5.09
C GLU A 66 -19.95 8.66 5.10
N ASN A 67 -19.84 7.33 4.99
CA ASN A 67 -18.55 6.64 4.97
C ASN A 67 -17.70 7.02 3.75
N LEU A 68 -18.30 7.06 2.56
CA LEU A 68 -17.60 7.48 1.33
C LEU A 68 -17.14 8.94 1.42
N SER A 69 -17.96 9.82 2.00
CA SER A 69 -17.61 11.22 2.20
C SER A 69 -16.42 11.38 3.14
N TYR A 70 -16.41 10.63 4.26
CA TYR A 70 -15.28 10.65 5.19
C TYR A 70 -13.99 10.11 4.55
N ILE A 71 -14.08 9.00 3.80
CA ILE A 71 -12.93 8.43 3.09
C ILE A 71 -12.40 9.43 2.06
N HIS A 72 -13.28 10.03 1.26
CA HIS A 72 -12.88 11.00 0.25
C HIS A 72 -12.25 12.26 0.84
N ALA A 73 -12.80 12.78 1.94
CA ALA A 73 -12.28 14.00 2.56
C ALA A 73 -10.93 13.84 3.26
N HIS A 74 -10.56 12.61 3.65
CA HIS A 74 -9.40 12.40 4.53
C HIS A 74 -8.38 11.39 4.02
N LEU A 75 -8.72 10.47 3.11
CA LEU A 75 -7.84 9.37 2.69
C LEU A 75 -7.47 9.44 1.20
N ASP A 76 -7.77 10.54 0.51
CA ASP A 76 -7.45 10.74 -0.91
C ASP A 76 -5.95 10.67 -1.21
N PHE A 77 -5.11 11.11 -0.27
CA PHE A 77 -3.65 11.06 -0.36
C PHE A 77 -3.10 9.64 -0.26
N LEU A 78 -3.78 8.74 0.46
CA LEU A 78 -3.21 7.47 0.91
C LEU A 78 -2.80 6.52 -0.23
N PRO A 79 -3.58 6.35 -1.33
CA PRO A 79 -3.14 5.54 -2.47
C PRO A 79 -1.82 6.01 -3.08
N SER A 80 -1.62 7.32 -3.17
CA SER A 80 -0.38 7.90 -3.69
C SER A 80 0.80 7.67 -2.73
N SER A 81 0.59 7.85 -1.43
CA SER A 81 1.60 7.56 -0.40
C SER A 81 2.02 6.10 -0.39
N ILE A 82 1.08 5.16 -0.51
CA ILE A 82 1.39 3.73 -0.62
C ILE A 82 2.23 3.48 -1.88
N THR A 83 1.81 4.00 -3.03
CA THR A 83 2.54 3.82 -4.30
C THR A 83 3.97 4.35 -4.21
N ASN A 84 4.17 5.50 -3.56
CA ASN A 84 5.50 6.09 -3.36
C ASN A 84 6.37 5.24 -2.41
N LEU A 85 5.79 4.69 -1.34
CA LEU A 85 6.49 3.79 -0.42
C LEU A 85 6.84 2.43 -1.05
N GLU A 86 6.06 2.01 -2.05
CA GLU A 86 6.32 0.81 -2.85
C GLU A 86 7.35 1.04 -3.97
N ALA A 87 7.66 2.30 -4.31
CA ALA A 87 8.63 2.61 -5.36
C ALA A 87 10.03 2.12 -4.97
N SER A 88 10.72 1.44 -5.90
CA SER A 88 12.06 0.93 -5.65
C SER A 88 13.11 2.05 -5.71
N SER A 89 14.29 1.78 -5.13
CA SER A 89 15.49 2.64 -5.22
C SER A 89 15.43 3.96 -4.43
N CYS A 90 14.43 4.14 -3.57
CA CYS A 90 14.38 5.26 -2.65
C CYS A 90 15.42 5.08 -1.51
N PRO A 91 16.24 6.09 -1.18
CA PRO A 91 17.10 6.01 0.00
C PRO A 91 16.30 5.76 1.29
N LEU A 92 16.91 5.08 2.25
CA LEU A 92 16.26 4.76 3.53
C LEU A 92 15.80 6.03 4.26
N VAL A 93 16.61 7.09 4.24
CA VAL A 93 16.31 8.39 4.85
C VAL A 93 14.99 8.96 4.31
N ASP A 94 14.86 9.00 2.98
CA ASP A 94 13.68 9.53 2.30
C ASP A 94 12.45 8.63 2.53
N SER A 95 12.64 7.30 2.47
CA SER A 95 11.58 6.32 2.70
C SER A 95 11.00 6.42 4.12
N ILE A 96 11.87 6.54 5.14
CA ILE A 96 11.47 6.74 6.53
C ILE A 96 10.74 8.08 6.70
N ALA A 97 11.25 9.15 6.10
CA ALA A 97 10.60 10.47 6.15
C ALA A 97 9.18 10.42 5.53
N HIS A 98 9.03 9.81 4.36
CA HIS A 98 7.73 9.64 3.70
C HIS A 98 6.77 8.78 4.54
N PHE A 99 7.27 7.71 5.15
CA PHE A 99 6.46 6.86 6.02
C PHE A 99 5.93 7.65 7.22
N TYR A 100 6.79 8.34 7.96
CA TYR A 100 6.35 9.10 9.15
C TYR A 100 5.43 10.26 8.78
N LYS A 101 5.67 10.95 7.66
CA LYS A 101 4.73 11.94 7.13
C LYS A 101 3.33 11.34 6.90
N THR A 102 3.27 10.17 6.27
CA THR A 102 1.99 9.45 6.03
C THR A 102 1.31 9.08 7.35
N ILE A 103 2.08 8.64 8.34
CA ILE A 103 1.56 8.32 9.68
C ILE A 103 1.02 9.58 10.38
N ASP A 104 1.70 10.71 10.27
CA ASP A 104 1.27 11.95 10.90
C ASP A 104 -0.04 12.46 10.27
N GLU A 105 -0.19 12.35 8.95
CA GLU A 105 -1.45 12.65 8.25
C GLU A 105 -2.59 11.72 8.71
N LEU A 106 -2.33 10.41 8.84
CA LEU A 106 -3.30 9.45 9.37
C LEU A 106 -3.71 9.75 10.81
N LYS A 107 -2.75 10.14 11.66
CA LYS A 107 -3.02 10.57 13.04
C LYS A 107 -3.70 11.94 13.07
N GLY A 108 -3.57 12.78 12.06
CA GLY A 108 -4.22 14.09 12.00
C GLY A 108 -5.74 14.03 11.84
N MET A 109 -6.32 12.87 11.52
CA MET A 109 -7.72 12.73 11.15
C MET A 109 -8.69 13.02 12.31
N PRO A 110 -9.80 13.74 12.05
CA PRO A 110 -10.76 14.14 13.08
C PRO A 110 -11.80 13.05 13.39
N GLY A 111 -12.51 13.21 14.51
CA GLY A 111 -13.65 12.36 14.88
C GLY A 111 -13.28 10.96 15.36
N SER A 112 -14.31 10.16 15.67
CA SER A 112 -14.16 8.81 16.23
C SER A 112 -13.47 7.83 15.27
N ILE A 113 -13.65 8.01 13.96
CA ILE A 113 -12.94 7.21 12.94
C ILE A 113 -11.45 7.56 12.96
N GLY A 114 -11.09 8.84 12.98
CA GLY A 114 -9.71 9.30 13.09
C GLY A 114 -9.03 8.85 14.39
N GLU A 115 -9.76 8.84 15.51
CA GLU A 115 -9.27 8.30 16.78
C GLU A 115 -8.95 6.79 16.67
N ARG A 116 -9.83 6.00 16.03
CA ARG A 116 -9.57 4.57 15.79
C ARG A 116 -8.33 4.35 14.91
N ILE A 117 -8.13 5.18 13.89
CA ILE A 117 -6.95 5.13 13.01
C ILE A 117 -5.68 5.46 13.80
N ARG A 118 -5.69 6.57 14.56
CA ARG A 118 -4.57 6.99 15.42
C ARG A 118 -4.16 5.89 16.39
N ASN A 119 -5.13 5.35 17.14
CA ASN A 119 -4.89 4.27 18.10
C ASN A 119 -4.30 3.03 17.42
N LYS A 120 -4.75 2.71 16.20
CA LYS A 120 -4.19 1.60 15.43
C LYS A 120 -2.76 1.88 14.98
N CYS A 121 -2.45 3.07 14.50
CA CYS A 121 -1.09 3.48 14.12
C CYS A 121 -0.15 3.37 15.32
N GLU A 122 -0.54 3.90 16.48
CA GLU A 122 0.27 3.84 17.72
C GLU A 122 0.47 2.41 18.21
N PHE A 123 -0.59 1.60 18.20
CA PHE A 123 -0.51 0.19 18.58
C PHE A 123 0.44 -0.61 17.68
N VAL A 124 0.40 -0.38 16.36
CA VAL A 124 1.28 -1.09 15.41
C VAL A 124 2.73 -0.61 15.55
N LEU A 125 2.95 0.70 15.62
CA LEU A 125 4.30 1.26 15.71
C LEU A 125 5.00 0.94 17.03
N SER A 126 4.28 0.97 18.15
CA SER A 126 4.84 0.62 19.47
C SER A 126 5.31 -0.83 19.56
N ARG A 127 4.79 -1.73 18.71
CA ARG A 127 5.18 -3.14 18.66
C ARG A 127 6.16 -3.47 17.55
N ASN A 128 6.48 -2.51 16.68
CA ASN A 128 7.40 -2.71 15.58
C ASN A 128 8.78 -2.15 15.95
N THR A 129 9.53 -2.93 16.72
CA THR A 129 10.90 -2.55 17.14
C THR A 129 11.83 -2.39 15.94
N GLY A 130 11.68 -3.22 14.91
CA GLY A 130 12.48 -3.11 13.68
C GLY A 130 12.30 -1.78 12.95
N MET A 131 11.09 -1.21 12.95
CA MET A 131 10.87 0.13 12.39
C MET A 131 11.55 1.22 13.23
N ALA A 132 11.55 1.08 14.55
CA ALA A 132 12.25 2.00 15.44
C ALA A 132 13.78 1.94 15.21
N GLU A 133 14.35 0.74 15.07
CA GLU A 133 15.76 0.53 14.76
C GLU A 133 16.13 1.11 13.39
N LEU A 134 15.31 0.86 12.35
CA LEU A 134 15.52 1.42 11.02
C LEU A 134 15.46 2.95 11.02
N LYS A 135 14.58 3.55 11.83
CA LYS A 135 14.53 5.00 11.99
C LYS A 135 15.85 5.53 12.56
N VAL A 136 16.39 4.89 13.60
CA VAL A 136 17.69 5.30 14.18
C VAL A 136 18.82 5.19 13.15
N ILE A 137 18.84 4.12 12.35
CA ILE A 137 19.80 3.96 11.26
C ILE A 137 19.64 5.08 10.21
N ALA A 138 18.40 5.40 9.85
CA ALA A 138 18.10 6.48 8.92
C ALA A 138 18.54 7.86 9.45
N ASP A 139 18.31 8.12 10.74
CA ASP A 139 18.75 9.35 11.41
C ASP A 139 20.29 9.49 11.31
N VAL A 140 21.05 8.43 11.60
CA VAL A 140 22.53 8.43 11.44
C VAL A 140 22.95 8.67 9.99
N LEU A 141 22.31 7.98 9.03
CA LEU A 141 22.58 8.18 7.60
C LEU A 141 22.24 9.60 7.12
N GLY A 142 21.26 10.26 7.76
CA GLY A 142 20.90 11.66 7.55
C GLY A 142 21.78 12.67 8.28
N GLY A 143 22.77 12.22 9.07
CA GLY A 143 23.69 13.09 9.81
C GLY A 143 23.18 13.53 11.19
N VAL A 144 22.15 12.88 11.73
CA VAL A 144 21.61 13.12 13.08
C VAL A 144 22.31 12.17 14.07
N SER A 145 22.75 12.70 15.23
CA SER A 145 23.36 11.87 16.29
C SER A 145 22.34 10.88 16.85
N ALA A 146 22.69 9.59 16.86
CA ALA A 146 21.91 8.56 17.54
C ALA A 146 22.33 8.36 19.01
N ASP A 147 23.22 9.19 19.55
CA ASP A 147 23.69 9.15 20.95
C ASP A 147 24.17 7.75 21.41
N GLY A 148 24.80 7.00 20.50
CA GLY A 148 25.31 5.65 20.77
C GLY A 148 24.27 4.53 20.66
N ASN A 149 23.05 4.81 20.20
CA ASN A 149 21.99 3.80 20.03
C ASN A 149 22.19 2.88 18.81
N VAL A 150 23.26 3.06 18.03
CA VAL A 150 23.60 2.18 16.90
C VAL A 150 24.72 1.23 17.30
N VAL A 151 24.38 -0.06 17.39
CA VAL A 151 25.32 -1.16 17.70
C VAL A 151 26.17 -1.58 16.48
N LEU A 152 25.74 -1.17 15.27
CA LEU A 152 26.37 -1.54 14.00
C LEU A 152 27.66 -0.75 13.73
N SER A 153 28.58 -1.35 12.96
CA SER A 153 29.77 -0.66 12.50
C SER A 153 29.40 0.42 11.45
N PRO A 154 30.25 1.46 11.24
CA PRO A 154 29.97 2.49 10.23
C PRO A 154 29.79 1.92 8.81
N SER A 155 30.52 0.86 8.45
CA SER A 155 30.35 0.17 7.17
C SER A 155 29.01 -0.56 7.08
N ASP A 156 28.56 -1.19 8.16
CA ASP A 156 27.27 -1.88 8.18
C ASP A 156 26.12 -0.86 8.05
N VAL A 157 26.20 0.27 8.76
CA VAL A 157 25.22 1.36 8.64
C VAL A 157 25.14 1.86 7.20
N ALA A 158 26.27 2.03 6.52
CA ALA A 158 26.30 2.47 5.13
C ALA A 158 25.58 1.49 4.18
N CYS A 159 25.58 0.18 4.47
CA CYS A 159 24.84 -0.82 3.69
C CYS A 159 23.31 -0.62 3.73
N PHE A 160 22.78 0.08 4.74
CA PHE A 160 21.35 0.38 4.85
C PHE A 160 20.90 1.57 3.98
N LYS A 161 21.80 2.21 3.22
CA LYS A 161 21.46 3.39 2.39
C LYS A 161 20.20 3.21 1.53
N TYR A 162 19.97 2.01 1.02
CA TYR A 162 18.81 1.64 0.20
C TYR A 162 18.02 0.47 0.80
N ALA A 163 18.05 0.32 2.13
CA ALA A 163 17.30 -0.75 2.79
C ALA A 163 15.79 -0.57 2.55
N PRO A 164 15.09 -1.61 2.08
CA PRO A 164 13.65 -1.53 1.85
C PRO A 164 12.90 -1.51 3.19
N ILE A 165 11.84 -0.70 3.26
CA ILE A 165 10.98 -0.59 4.46
C ILE A 165 9.59 -1.20 4.27
N THR A 166 9.31 -1.75 3.08
CA THR A 166 8.04 -2.41 2.76
C THR A 166 8.26 -3.87 2.39
N SER A 167 7.25 -4.71 2.60
CA SER A 167 7.30 -6.12 2.23
C SER A 167 7.20 -6.36 0.72
N VAL A 168 6.87 -5.33 -0.07
CA VAL A 168 6.74 -5.46 -1.53
C VAL A 168 8.08 -5.84 -2.16
N ASP A 169 9.20 -5.33 -1.64
CA ASP A 169 10.52 -5.72 -2.13
C ASP A 169 10.86 -7.18 -1.81
N VAL A 170 10.37 -7.70 -0.67
CA VAL A 170 10.48 -9.13 -0.33
C VAL A 170 9.67 -9.97 -1.33
N GLU A 171 8.43 -9.58 -1.63
CA GLU A 171 7.59 -10.27 -2.63
C GLU A 171 8.19 -10.22 -4.05
N ARG A 172 8.76 -9.06 -4.43
CA ARG A 172 9.50 -8.91 -5.69
C ARG A 172 10.72 -9.82 -5.69
N SER A 173 11.48 -9.90 -4.60
CA SER A 173 12.64 -10.79 -4.49
C SER A 173 12.24 -12.26 -4.63
N PHE A 174 11.13 -12.69 -4.03
CA PHE A 174 10.62 -14.05 -4.24
C PHE A 174 10.18 -14.28 -5.68
N SER A 175 9.54 -13.29 -6.32
CA SER A 175 9.13 -13.38 -7.72
C SER A 175 10.34 -13.45 -8.66
N LEU A 176 11.37 -12.65 -8.38
CA LEU A 176 12.64 -12.58 -9.09
C LEU A 176 13.41 -13.91 -8.97
N LEU A 177 13.47 -14.46 -7.76
CA LEU A 177 14.15 -15.71 -7.44
C LEU A 177 13.29 -16.95 -7.74
N LYS A 178 11.99 -16.78 -8.04
CA LYS A 178 11.06 -17.89 -8.34
C LYS A 178 11.62 -18.82 -9.41
N ASN A 179 12.25 -18.24 -10.44
CA ASN A 179 12.84 -18.99 -11.55
C ASN A 179 14.11 -19.77 -11.17
N LEU A 180 14.75 -19.41 -10.05
CA LEU A 180 15.88 -20.16 -9.48
C LEU A 180 15.41 -21.33 -8.61
N LEU A 181 14.26 -21.19 -7.98
CA LEU A 181 13.70 -22.17 -7.04
C LEU A 181 12.77 -23.19 -7.71
N THR A 182 12.71 -23.26 -9.04
CA THR A 182 11.86 -24.22 -9.74
C THR A 182 12.47 -25.62 -9.76
N ASP A 183 11.65 -26.66 -9.59
CA ASP A 183 12.06 -28.07 -9.67
C ASP A 183 12.66 -28.50 -11.02
N ARG A 184 12.50 -27.66 -12.06
CA ARG A 184 13.08 -27.86 -13.39
C ARG A 184 14.59 -27.61 -13.43
N ARG A 185 15.17 -26.98 -12.41
CA ARG A 185 16.60 -26.69 -12.29
C ARG A 185 17.25 -27.71 -11.36
N GLN A 186 17.77 -28.81 -11.91
CA GLN A 186 18.36 -29.91 -11.12
C GLN A 186 19.90 -29.83 -10.98
N SER A 187 20.55 -28.79 -11.53
CA SER A 187 22.01 -28.71 -11.61
C SER A 187 22.56 -27.27 -11.53
N LEU A 188 22.03 -26.45 -10.61
CA LEU A 188 22.61 -25.14 -10.33
C LEU A 188 24.03 -25.34 -9.76
N THR A 189 25.03 -24.82 -10.46
CA THR A 189 26.40 -24.67 -9.96
C THR A 189 26.53 -23.29 -9.32
N PHE A 190 27.53 -23.10 -8.47
CA PHE A 190 27.77 -21.79 -7.85
C PHE A 190 27.96 -20.68 -8.90
N GLU A 191 28.70 -20.96 -9.99
CA GLU A 191 28.89 -20.01 -11.09
C GLU A 191 27.59 -19.69 -11.84
N SER A 192 26.75 -20.69 -12.14
CA SER A 192 25.49 -20.42 -12.83
C SER A 192 24.48 -19.68 -11.93
N LEU A 193 24.46 -19.97 -10.63
CA LEU A 193 23.67 -19.23 -9.64
C LEU A 193 24.14 -17.77 -9.54
N LYS A 194 25.45 -17.54 -9.45
CA LYS A 194 26.06 -16.20 -9.42
C LYS A 194 25.69 -15.39 -10.65
N MET A 195 25.79 -15.98 -11.85
CA MET A 195 25.40 -15.31 -13.09
C MET A 195 23.92 -14.93 -13.12
N HIS A 196 23.02 -15.79 -12.63
CA HIS A 196 21.61 -15.44 -12.54
C HIS A 196 21.37 -14.32 -11.53
N LEU A 197 22.00 -14.34 -10.36
CA LEU A 197 21.87 -13.26 -9.38
C LEU A 197 22.36 -11.92 -9.92
N ILE A 198 23.49 -11.90 -10.65
CA ILE A 198 24.00 -10.68 -11.30
C ILE A 198 23.01 -10.15 -12.33
N ILE A 199 22.41 -11.01 -13.17
CA ILE A 199 21.40 -10.57 -14.15
C ILE A 199 20.16 -10.00 -13.44
N LEU A 200 19.69 -10.66 -12.38
CA LEU A 200 18.48 -10.29 -11.67
C LEU A 200 18.64 -9.02 -10.82
N CYS A 201 19.83 -8.76 -10.27
CA CYS A 201 20.10 -7.56 -9.46
C CYS A 201 20.48 -6.31 -10.29
N ASN A 202 20.69 -6.45 -11.61
CA ASN A 202 21.03 -5.35 -12.52
C ASN A 202 19.90 -5.00 -13.51
N GLN A 203 18.67 -5.44 -13.23
CA GLN A 203 17.46 -5.02 -13.96
C GLN A 203 16.91 -3.72 -13.39
#